data_AF-A0A7S3X4G5-F1
#
_entry.id   AF-A0A7S3X4G5-F1
#
_cell.length_a   1.000
_cell.length_b   1.000
_cell.length_c   1.000
_cell.angle_alpha   90.00
_cell.angle_beta   90.00
_cell.angle_gamma   90.00
#
_symmetry.space_group_name_H-M   'P 1'
#
loop_
_entity.id
_entity.type
_entity.pdbx_description
1 polymer ?
#
loop_
_entity_poly.entity_id
_entity_poly.type
_entity_poly.pdbx_seq_one_letter_code
_entity_poly.pdbx_strand_id
1 'polypeptide(L)'
;MGAYTGPTGAASAEDVAQAIIDLEGLYSSKAKDLADTIVNISPASDDSIAALDIPADLAAVMKKRDGGHYVFDYKLYSTSEIATKKDGDILPVGENIDGDMIGLKDGAVVTMNEASDVLAPSFGIFIQRFRDAVLSNKVEWAEVGWVSIQS
;
A
#
# COMPACT_ATOMS: atom_id res chain seq x y z
N MET A 1 8.36 27.64 9.64
CA MET A 1 8.28 26.39 8.86
C MET A 1 9.01 25.32 9.66
N GLY A 2 8.28 24.47 10.39
CA GLY A 2 8.88 23.36 11.11
C GLY A 2 9.06 22.19 10.14
N ALA A 3 10.30 21.78 9.90
CA ALA A 3 10.58 20.56 9.17
C ALA A 3 10.05 19.39 10.00
N TYR A 4 9.07 18.66 9.47
CA TYR A 4 8.62 17.41 10.07
C TYR A 4 9.73 16.37 9.88
N THR A 5 10.54 16.15 10.92
CA THR A 5 11.45 15.01 11.01
C THR A 5 10.63 13.81 11.49
N GLY A 6 9.84 13.23 10.59
CA GLY A 6 9.31 11.88 10.81
C GLY A 6 10.46 10.90 11.10
N PRO A 7 10.19 9.74 11.71
CA PRO A 7 11.24 8.77 12.00
C PRO A 7 12.04 8.49 10.72
N THR A 8 13.34 8.76 10.76
CA THR A 8 14.31 8.48 9.70
C THR A 8 14.64 6.98 9.59
N GLY A 9 13.89 6.12 10.27
CA GLY A 9 14.05 4.68 10.24
C GLY A 9 13.19 4.09 9.14
N ALA A 10 13.80 3.35 8.22
CA ALA A 10 13.05 2.46 7.35
C ALA A 10 12.15 1.58 8.22
N ALA A 11 10.85 1.57 7.95
CA ALA A 11 9.92 0.66 8.60
C ALA A 11 10.41 -0.78 8.36
N SER A 12 10.58 -1.56 9.43
CA SER A 12 10.98 -2.95 9.28
C SER A 12 9.85 -3.75 8.61
N ALA A 13 10.19 -4.87 7.98
CA ALA A 13 9.17 -5.78 7.43
C ALA A 13 8.18 -6.26 8.52
N GLU A 14 8.64 -6.37 9.77
CA GLU A 14 7.81 -6.69 10.93
C GLU A 14 6.82 -5.57 11.26
N ASP A 15 7.28 -4.31 11.24
CA ASP A 15 6.40 -3.16 11.46
C ASP A 15 5.31 -3.06 10.39
N VAL A 16 5.68 -3.34 9.13
CA VAL A 16 4.74 -3.35 8.00
C VAL A 16 3.74 -4.49 8.14
N ALA A 17 4.19 -5.68 8.52
CA ALA A 17 3.30 -6.81 8.77
C ALA A 17 2.31 -6.51 9.91
N GLN A 18 2.76 -5.86 10.98
CA GLN A 18 1.88 -5.43 12.08
C GLN A 18 0.91 -4.33 11.63
N ALA A 19 1.37 -3.37 10.83
CA ALA A 19 0.50 -2.32 10.28
C ALA A 19 -0.65 -2.90 9.44
N ILE A 20 -0.38 -3.92 8.63
CA ILE A 20 -1.43 -4.62 7.86
C ILE A 20 -2.41 -5.35 8.79
N ILE A 21 -1.94 -6.02 9.85
CA ILE A 21 -2.83 -6.68 10.83
C ILE A 21 -3.75 -5.65 11.49
N ASP A 22 -3.21 -4.50 11.91
CA ASP A 22 -4.01 -3.45 12.53
C ASP A 22 -5.06 -2.91 11.55
N LEU A 23 -4.68 -2.69 10.28
CA LEU A 23 -5.58 -2.26 9.22
C LEU A 23 -6.70 -3.28 8.96
N GLU A 24 -6.36 -4.57 8.79
CA GLU A 24 -7.36 -5.63 8.61
C GLU A 24 -8.35 -5.70 9.78
N GLY A 25 -7.86 -5.54 11.02
CA GLY A 25 -8.70 -5.48 12.21
C GLY A 25 -9.66 -4.28 12.22
N LEU A 26 -9.27 -3.15 11.61
CA LEU A 26 -10.11 -1.96 11.50
C LEU A 26 -11.15 -2.08 10.39
N TYR A 27 -10.86 -2.81 9.30
CA TYR A 27 -11.76 -2.93 8.15
C TYR A 27 -13.14 -3.47 8.55
N SER A 28 -13.22 -4.46 9.44
CA SER A 28 -14.53 -4.99 9.87
C SER A 28 -15.46 -3.94 10.49
N SER A 29 -14.91 -2.84 11.02
CA SER A 29 -15.68 -1.75 11.64
C SER A 29 -15.83 -0.51 10.75
N LYS A 30 -14.85 -0.23 9.88
CA LYS A 30 -14.76 1.01 9.10
C LYS A 30 -14.99 0.82 7.60
N ALA A 31 -14.84 -0.40 7.09
CA ALA A 31 -14.88 -0.73 5.67
C ALA A 31 -15.33 -2.20 5.50
N LYS A 32 -16.58 -2.50 5.88
CA LYS A 32 -17.06 -3.89 6.01
C LYS A 32 -17.00 -4.65 4.68
N ASP A 33 -17.40 -4.01 3.60
CA ASP A 33 -17.32 -4.53 2.23
C ASP A 33 -15.87 -4.86 1.81
N LEU A 34 -14.91 -4.00 2.19
CA LEU A 34 -13.49 -4.27 2.00
C LEU A 34 -13.03 -5.46 2.83
N ALA A 35 -13.45 -5.57 4.09
CA ALA A 35 -13.13 -6.71 4.96
C ALA A 35 -13.66 -8.03 4.37
N ASP A 36 -14.91 -8.02 3.89
CA ASP A 36 -15.57 -9.17 3.27
C ASP A 36 -14.88 -9.56 1.94
N THR A 37 -14.26 -8.61 1.24
CA THR A 37 -13.46 -8.87 0.04
C THR A 37 -12.09 -9.46 0.38
N ILE A 38 -11.35 -8.81 1.28
CA ILE A 38 -9.96 -9.15 1.61
C ILE A 38 -9.84 -10.52 2.28
N VAL A 39 -10.82 -10.94 3.09
CA VAL A 39 -10.77 -12.25 3.76
C VAL A 39 -10.67 -13.43 2.79
N ASN A 40 -11.15 -13.23 1.55
CA ASN A 40 -11.13 -14.24 0.49
C ASN A 40 -9.85 -14.20 -0.37
N ILE A 41 -8.96 -13.25 -0.14
CA ILE A 41 -7.70 -13.13 -0.87
C ILE A 41 -6.64 -13.98 -0.16
N SER A 42 -6.07 -14.92 -0.90
CA SER A 42 -4.97 -15.75 -0.41
C SER A 42 -3.66 -14.94 -0.35
N PRO A 43 -2.73 -15.28 0.55
CA PRO A 43 -1.35 -14.81 0.48
C PRO A 43 -0.67 -15.17 -0.84
N ALA A 44 0.28 -14.36 -1.27
CA ALA A 44 1.16 -14.69 -2.39
C ALA A 44 2.11 -15.84 -2.01
N SER A 45 2.47 -16.68 -2.98
CA SER A 45 3.49 -17.72 -2.76
C SER A 45 4.90 -17.12 -2.71
N ASP A 46 5.81 -17.77 -1.98
CA ASP A 46 7.21 -17.33 -1.92
C ASP A 46 7.86 -17.32 -3.31
N ASP A 47 7.51 -18.26 -4.19
CA ASP A 47 7.98 -18.27 -5.59
C ASP A 47 7.53 -17.03 -6.37
N SER A 48 6.27 -16.60 -6.19
CA SER A 48 5.73 -15.41 -6.89
C SER A 48 6.41 -14.14 -6.42
N ILE A 49 6.68 -14.03 -5.11
CA ILE A 49 7.40 -12.91 -4.52
C ILE A 49 8.86 -12.88 -5.01
N ALA A 50 9.53 -14.03 -4.99
CA ALA A 50 10.94 -14.14 -5.41
C ALA A 50 11.13 -13.80 -6.89
N ALA A 51 10.16 -14.13 -7.75
CA ALA A 51 10.22 -13.83 -9.18
C ALA A 51 10.14 -12.33 -9.52
N LEU A 52 9.61 -11.49 -8.62
CA LEU A 52 9.37 -10.07 -8.88
C LEU A 52 10.53 -9.15 -8.47
N ASP A 53 11.45 -9.64 -7.63
CA ASP A 53 12.54 -8.85 -7.02
C ASP A 53 12.03 -7.59 -6.30
N ILE A 54 11.04 -7.78 -5.43
CA ILE A 54 10.39 -6.69 -4.68
C ILE A 54 11.06 -6.44 -3.32
N PRO A 55 10.97 -5.21 -2.77
CA PRO A 55 11.50 -4.93 -1.45
C PRO A 55 10.75 -5.68 -0.35
N ALA A 56 11.45 -5.90 0.77
CA ALA A 56 10.99 -6.77 1.86
C ALA A 56 9.69 -6.27 2.53
N ASP A 57 9.47 -4.95 2.54
CA ASP A 57 8.23 -4.34 3.04
C ASP A 57 7.03 -4.66 2.14
N LEU A 58 7.16 -4.56 0.81
CA LEU A 58 6.10 -4.98 -0.11
C LEU A 58 5.85 -6.49 -0.02
N ALA A 59 6.92 -7.29 0.06
CA ALA A 59 6.80 -8.73 0.26
C ALA A 59 6.03 -9.07 1.56
N ALA A 60 6.25 -8.33 2.64
CA ALA A 60 5.53 -8.52 3.90
C ALA A 60 4.02 -8.31 3.76
N VAL A 61 3.60 -7.32 2.95
CA VAL A 61 2.17 -7.11 2.62
C VAL A 61 1.63 -8.28 1.78
N MET A 62 2.36 -8.69 0.74
CA MET A 62 1.92 -9.76 -0.16
C MET A 62 1.83 -11.13 0.51
N LYS A 63 2.67 -11.37 1.53
CA LYS A 63 2.59 -12.57 2.40
C LYS A 63 1.37 -12.59 3.31
N LYS A 64 0.63 -11.49 3.43
CA LYS A 64 -0.67 -11.45 4.12
C LYS A 64 -1.79 -11.66 3.12
N ARG A 65 -1.81 -10.89 2.04
CA ARG A 65 -2.80 -10.96 0.96
C ARG A 65 -2.15 -10.59 -0.35
N ASP A 66 -2.39 -11.37 -1.40
CA ASP A 66 -1.87 -11.11 -2.73
C ASP A 66 -2.65 -9.99 -3.45
N GLY A 67 -2.47 -8.75 -2.99
CA GLY A 67 -3.15 -7.56 -3.51
C GLY A 67 -4.50 -7.30 -2.82
N GLY A 68 -5.31 -6.43 -3.44
CA GLY A 68 -6.68 -6.11 -3.02
C GLY A 68 -6.82 -5.22 -1.78
N HIS A 69 -5.74 -5.00 -1.02
CA HIS A 69 -5.68 -3.93 -0.04
C HIS A 69 -5.80 -2.56 -0.72
N TYR A 70 -6.52 -1.65 -0.08
CA TYR A 70 -6.53 -0.24 -0.46
C TYR A 70 -5.66 0.53 0.53
N VAL A 71 -4.73 1.32 0.00
CA VAL A 71 -3.85 2.21 0.76
C VAL A 71 -4.11 3.61 0.23
N PHE A 72 -4.77 4.44 1.05
CA PHE A 72 -5.48 5.63 0.56
C PHE A 72 -6.50 5.23 -0.53
N ASP A 73 -6.49 5.88 -1.67
CA ASP A 73 -7.33 5.60 -2.84
C ASP A 73 -6.73 4.55 -3.79
N TYR A 74 -5.50 4.10 -3.56
CA TYR A 74 -4.83 3.13 -4.42
C TYR A 74 -5.12 1.70 -3.99
N LYS A 75 -5.69 0.91 -4.90
CA LYS A 75 -5.77 -0.54 -4.77
C LYS A 75 -4.43 -1.16 -5.11
N LEU A 76 -3.87 -1.93 -4.19
CA LEU A 76 -2.62 -2.67 -4.41
C LEU A 76 -2.85 -3.83 -5.39
N TYR A 77 -1.93 -3.95 -6.33
CA TYR A 77 -1.88 -5.05 -7.29
C TYR A 77 -1.45 -6.37 -6.63
N SER A 78 -1.97 -7.48 -7.14
CA SER A 78 -1.43 -8.81 -6.89
C SER A 78 -0.04 -8.98 -7.53
N THR A 79 0.72 -9.97 -7.07
CA THR A 79 1.99 -10.37 -7.67
C THR A 79 1.86 -10.62 -9.19
N SER A 80 0.76 -11.22 -9.63
CA SER A 80 0.48 -11.46 -11.05
C SER A 80 0.24 -10.16 -11.85
N GLU A 81 -0.48 -9.20 -11.27
CA GLU A 81 -0.71 -7.88 -11.87
C GLU A 81 0.59 -7.07 -11.94
N ILE A 82 1.43 -7.11 -10.89
CA ILE A 82 2.75 -6.49 -10.91
C ILE A 82 3.61 -7.10 -12.02
N ALA A 83 3.65 -8.43 -12.13
CA ALA A 83 4.45 -9.12 -13.15
C ALA A 83 4.06 -8.71 -14.57
N THR A 84 2.77 -8.49 -14.83
CA THR A 84 2.25 -8.15 -16.16
C THR A 84 2.36 -6.66 -16.48
N LYS A 85 2.31 -5.79 -15.47
CA LYS A 85 2.38 -4.33 -15.63
C LYS A 85 3.80 -3.77 -15.53
N LYS A 86 4.78 -4.56 -15.07
CA LYS A 86 6.17 -4.14 -14.95
C LYS A 86 6.71 -3.67 -16.29
N ASP A 87 6.99 -2.37 -16.38
CA ASP A 87 7.54 -1.72 -17.57
C ASP A 87 8.57 -0.66 -17.15
N GLY A 88 9.78 -0.74 -17.73
CA GLY A 88 10.89 0.14 -17.40
C GLY A 88 11.45 -0.02 -15.97
N ASP A 89 11.90 1.11 -15.41
CA ASP A 89 12.63 1.17 -14.13
C ASP A 89 11.74 1.36 -12.90
N ILE A 90 10.43 1.53 -13.09
CA ILE A 90 9.47 1.72 -12.01
C ILE A 90 8.68 0.42 -11.83
N LEU A 91 8.68 -0.13 -10.62
CA LEU A 91 7.88 -1.31 -10.30
C LEU A 91 6.45 -0.87 -9.94
N PRO A 92 5.42 -1.12 -10.76
CA PRO A 92 4.05 -0.73 -10.43
C PRO A 92 3.52 -1.54 -9.25
N VAL A 93 2.82 -0.90 -8.31
CA VAL A 93 2.32 -1.54 -7.09
C VAL A 93 0.84 -1.31 -6.81
N GLY A 94 0.21 -0.32 -7.46
CA GLY A 94 -1.22 -0.10 -7.31
C GLY A 94 -1.78 0.97 -8.24
N GLU A 95 -3.09 1.10 -8.22
CA GLU A 95 -3.86 2.02 -9.08
C GLU A 95 -5.12 2.47 -8.37
N ASN A 96 -5.52 3.73 -8.57
CA ASN A 96 -6.78 4.26 -8.06
C ASN A 96 -7.91 4.13 -9.10
N ILE A 97 -9.12 4.56 -8.74
CA ILE A 97 -10.29 4.47 -9.63
C ILE A 97 -10.19 5.36 -10.88
N ASP A 98 -9.38 6.41 -10.82
CA ASP A 98 -9.15 7.35 -11.92
C ASP A 98 -8.09 6.84 -12.93
N GLY A 99 -7.44 5.70 -12.62
CA GLY A 99 -6.39 5.10 -13.44
C GLY A 99 -4.99 5.62 -13.15
N ASP A 100 -4.83 6.45 -12.12
CA ASP A 100 -3.51 6.87 -11.66
C ASP A 100 -2.81 5.71 -10.95
N MET A 101 -1.62 5.38 -11.44
CA MET A 101 -0.81 4.31 -10.89
C MET A 101 0.23 4.84 -9.91
N ILE A 102 0.57 4.02 -8.91
CA ILE A 102 1.72 4.20 -8.04
C ILE A 102 2.72 3.07 -8.26
N GLY A 103 3.99 3.39 -8.10
CA GLY A 103 5.09 2.45 -8.26
C GLY A 103 6.24 2.70 -7.30
N LEU A 104 7.20 1.79 -7.33
CA LEU A 104 8.45 1.89 -6.57
C LEU A 104 9.58 2.25 -7.53
N LYS A 105 10.28 3.33 -7.20
CA LYS A 105 11.47 3.81 -7.91
C LYS A 105 12.55 4.16 -6.89
N ASP A 106 13.72 3.54 -7.01
CA ASP A 106 14.84 3.75 -6.10
C ASP A 106 14.46 3.58 -4.60
N GLY A 107 13.52 2.66 -4.33
CA GLY A 107 12.98 2.39 -3.00
C GLY A 107 11.86 3.32 -2.55
N ALA A 108 11.62 4.46 -3.21
CA ALA A 108 10.54 5.39 -2.88
C ALA A 108 9.23 5.02 -3.58
N VAL A 109 8.10 5.36 -2.96
CA VAL A 109 6.77 5.29 -3.58
C VAL A 109 6.55 6.57 -4.38
N VAL A 110 6.27 6.41 -5.68
CA VAL A 110 6.05 7.52 -6.61
C VAL A 110 4.73 7.34 -7.36
N THR A 111 4.12 8.44 -7.79
CA THR A 111 3.09 8.38 -8.84
C THR A 111 3.72 8.02 -10.18
N MET A 112 3.00 7.31 -11.03
CA MET A 112 3.43 6.97 -12.40
C MET A 112 2.73 7.88 -13.43
N ASN A 113 2.60 9.16 -13.10
CA ASN A 113 2.13 10.21 -13.99
C ASN A 113 3.32 11.05 -14.50
N GLU A 114 3.07 12.02 -15.39
CA GLU A 114 4.12 12.87 -15.97
C GLU A 114 4.99 13.59 -14.93
N ALA A 115 4.45 13.89 -13.74
CA ALA A 115 5.15 14.58 -12.66
C ALA A 115 6.03 13.64 -11.80
N SER A 116 5.67 12.35 -11.69
CA SER A 116 6.36 11.35 -10.87
C SER A 116 6.64 11.82 -9.43
N ASP A 117 5.60 12.32 -8.76
CA ASP A 117 5.68 12.86 -7.40
C ASP A 117 6.02 11.77 -6.38
N VAL A 118 6.94 12.09 -5.46
CA VAL A 118 7.31 11.17 -4.36
C VAL A 118 6.27 11.23 -3.25
N LEU A 119 5.53 10.15 -3.06
CA LEU A 119 4.51 10.01 -2.02
C LEU A 119 5.11 9.60 -0.67
N ALA A 120 6.12 8.73 -0.69
CA ALA A 120 6.81 8.27 0.50
C ALA A 120 8.25 7.81 0.19
N PRO A 121 9.19 7.93 1.15
CA PRO A 121 10.57 7.49 0.95
C PRO A 121 10.74 5.96 0.93
N SER A 122 9.74 5.20 1.39
CA SER A 122 9.67 3.75 1.25
C SER A 122 8.23 3.25 1.27
N PHE A 123 8.02 2.03 0.78
CA PHE A 123 6.70 1.39 0.83
C PHE A 123 6.23 1.18 2.27
N GLY A 124 7.13 0.75 3.16
CA GLY A 124 6.79 0.59 4.57
C GLY A 124 6.36 1.89 5.26
N ILE A 125 7.00 3.03 4.95
CA ILE A 125 6.58 4.34 5.45
C ILE A 125 5.22 4.75 4.87
N PHE A 126 4.95 4.40 3.61
CA PHE A 126 3.65 4.63 2.98
C PHE A 126 2.52 3.90 3.71
N ILE A 127 2.71 2.59 4.01
CA ILE A 127 1.76 1.79 4.79
C ILE A 127 1.56 2.35 6.21
N GLN A 128 2.64 2.73 6.89
CA GLN A 128 2.55 3.28 8.24
C GLN A 128 1.77 4.61 8.27
N ARG A 129 2.03 5.52 7.32
CA ARG A 129 1.28 6.78 7.21
C ARG A 129 -0.21 6.53 7.00
N PHE A 130 -0.55 5.54 6.19
CA PHE A 130 -1.94 5.15 5.97
C PHE A 130 -2.59 4.56 7.22
N ARG A 131 -1.93 3.62 7.90
CA ARG A 131 -2.36 3.07 9.21
C ARG A 131 -2.64 4.19 10.20
N ASP A 132 -1.71 5.13 10.35
CA ASP A 132 -1.85 6.25 11.27
C ASP A 132 -3.02 7.16 10.88
N ALA A 133 -3.27 7.36 9.58
CA ALA A 133 -4.41 8.13 9.08
C ALA A 133 -5.74 7.43 9.42
N VAL A 134 -5.85 6.11 9.25
CA VAL A 134 -7.07 5.35 9.61
C VAL A 134 -7.30 5.37 11.13
N LEU A 135 -6.26 5.15 11.92
CA LEU A 135 -6.31 5.18 13.39
C LEU A 135 -6.68 6.57 13.94
N SER A 136 -6.16 7.63 13.30
CA SER A 136 -6.42 9.01 13.70
C SER A 136 -7.74 9.57 13.16
N ASN A 137 -8.56 8.75 12.49
CA ASN A 137 -9.76 9.20 11.78
C ASN A 137 -9.47 10.40 10.86
N LYS A 138 -8.40 10.33 10.05
CA LYS A 138 -8.10 11.32 9.01
C LYS A 138 -8.57 10.89 7.63
N VAL A 139 -8.97 9.64 7.51
CA VAL A 139 -9.57 9.06 6.31
C VAL A 139 -10.82 8.27 6.66
N GLU A 140 -11.76 8.20 5.73
CA GLU A 140 -12.95 7.36 5.78
C GLU A 140 -13.05 6.49 4.52
N TRP A 141 -13.73 5.35 4.64
CA TRP A 141 -13.94 4.44 3.52
C TRP A 141 -15.17 4.88 2.70
N ALA A 142 -14.99 5.04 1.40
CA ALA A 142 -16.03 5.49 0.47
C ALA A 142 -16.32 4.46 -0.64
N GLU A 143 -16.36 3.16 -0.28
CA GLU A 143 -16.65 1.99 -1.16
C GLU A 143 -15.61 1.70 -2.26
N VAL A 144 -14.95 2.73 -2.78
CA VAL A 144 -13.97 2.66 -3.88
C VAL A 144 -12.56 3.07 -3.47
N GLY A 145 -12.36 3.45 -2.20
CA GLY A 145 -11.09 3.93 -1.69
C GLY A 145 -11.22 4.64 -0.34
N TRP A 146 -10.09 4.93 0.30
CA TRP A 146 -10.03 5.74 1.52
C TRP A 146 -9.84 7.20 1.16
N VAL A 147 -10.81 8.04 1.53
CA VAL A 147 -10.81 9.47 1.23
C VAL A 147 -10.48 10.28 2.48
N SER A 148 -9.75 11.40 2.31
CA SER A 148 -9.40 12.25 3.45
C SER A 148 -10.63 13.00 3.96
N ILE A 149 -10.83 12.97 5.28
CA ILE A 149 -11.84 13.78 5.93
C ILE A 149 -11.24 15.13 6.29
N GLN A 150 -11.63 16.18 5.56
CA GLN A 150 -11.23 17.54 5.92
C GLN A 150 -11.89 17.91 7.24
N SER A 151 -11.06 18.18 8.25
CA SER A 151 -11.48 18.78 9.53
C SER A 151 -11.30 20.28 9.49
#